data_AF-A0A875SCU1-F1
#
_entry.id   AF-A0A875SCU1-F1
#
_cell.length_a   1.000
_cell.length_b   1.000
_cell.length_c   1.000
_cell.angle_alpha   90.00
_cell.angle_beta   90.00
_cell.angle_gamma   90.00
#
_symmetry.space_group_name_H-M   'P 1'
#
loop_
_entity.id
_entity.type
_entity.pdbx_description
1 polymer ?
#
loop_
_entity_poly.entity_id
_entity_poly.type
_entity_poly.pdbx_seq_one_letter_code
_entity_poly.pdbx_strand_id
1 'polypeptide(L)'
;MVSKVVGQSARKIVSLLEKFPKDRIKHNATFRTSQIERFCNIGGVAIPKDVTEEKDKQLQAKNGTLKINTDKIKKVIYSKKEEKPANYQKDIFTEDILTQQYKSLKNIYESKWEKYYKIDKKLLVPKGNPNYYHRLMTDLNKGGQVKEGLFTAFKTILTGKY
;
A
#
# COMPACT_ATOMS: atom_id res chain seq x y z
N MET A 1 4.19 -27.64 -3.98
CA MET A 1 2.89 -27.57 -3.27
C MET A 1 3.07 -26.68 -2.06
N VAL A 2 2.22 -25.66 -1.90
CA VAL A 2 2.15 -24.87 -0.66
C VAL A 2 1.67 -25.80 0.45
N SER A 3 2.28 -25.76 1.64
CA SER A 3 1.85 -26.63 2.73
C SER A 3 0.39 -26.31 3.10
N LYS A 4 -0.39 -27.34 3.48
CA LYS A 4 -1.81 -27.16 3.86
C LYS A 4 -1.98 -26.10 4.95
N VAL A 5 -1.00 -25.98 5.84
CA VAL A 5 -0.95 -25.02 6.94
C VAL A 5 -0.73 -23.59 6.44
N VAL A 6 0.24 -23.38 5.53
CA VAL A 6 0.50 -22.08 4.90
C VAL A 6 -0.74 -21.59 4.14
N GLY A 7 -1.43 -22.49 3.44
CA GLY A 7 -2.68 -22.17 2.76
C GLY A 7 -3.80 -21.72 3.73
N GLN A 8 -3.92 -22.36 4.89
CA GLN A 8 -4.90 -21.98 5.92
C GLN A 8 -4.56 -20.62 6.56
N SER A 9 -3.30 -20.35 6.85
CA SER A 9 -2.86 -19.06 7.41
C SER A 9 -3.10 -17.92 6.42
N ALA A 10 -2.81 -18.13 5.13
CA ALA A 10 -3.12 -17.16 4.08
C ALA A 10 -4.63 -16.85 3.99
N ARG A 11 -5.50 -17.86 4.12
CA ARG A 11 -6.97 -17.67 4.15
C ARG A 11 -7.43 -16.81 5.32
N LYS A 12 -6.85 -17.03 6.51
CA LYS A 12 -7.15 -16.19 7.69
C LYS A 12 -6.75 -14.73 7.45
N ILE A 13 -5.60 -14.50 6.82
CA ILE A 13 -5.15 -13.16 6.44
C ILE A 13 -6.12 -12.51 5.45
N VAL A 14 -6.56 -13.22 4.40
CA VAL A 14 -7.56 -12.70 3.44
C VAL A 14 -8.85 -12.31 4.15
N SER A 15 -9.38 -13.17 5.03
CA SER A 15 -10.62 -12.88 5.77
C SER A 15 -10.52 -11.66 6.68
N LEU A 16 -9.31 -11.34 7.16
CA LEU A 16 -9.07 -10.13 7.96
C LEU A 16 -8.98 -8.90 7.05
N LEU A 17 -8.26 -8.99 5.93
CA LEU A 17 -8.10 -7.91 4.96
C LEU A 17 -9.43 -7.48 4.30
N GLU A 18 -10.38 -8.40 4.13
CA GLU A 18 -11.72 -8.05 3.63
C GLU A 18 -12.48 -7.10 4.57
N LYS A 19 -12.18 -7.16 5.87
CA LYS A 19 -12.76 -6.27 6.90
C LYS A 19 -12.08 -4.90 6.94
N PHE A 20 -10.93 -4.72 6.29
CA PHE A 20 -10.27 -3.42 6.25
C PHE A 20 -11.10 -2.41 5.46
N PRO A 21 -11.14 -1.13 5.88
CA PRO A 21 -11.78 -0.10 5.10
C PRO A 21 -11.08 0.05 3.73
N LYS A 22 -11.81 0.58 2.74
CA LYS A 22 -11.20 0.95 1.46
C LYS A 22 -10.22 2.09 1.67
N ASP A 23 -9.12 2.06 0.94
CA ASP A 23 -8.11 3.12 0.97
C ASP A 23 -8.74 4.45 0.54
N ARG A 24 -8.42 5.51 1.28
CA ARG A 24 -8.91 6.88 0.99
C ARG A 24 -8.34 7.42 -0.31
N ILE A 25 -7.09 7.05 -0.62
CA ILE A 25 -6.36 7.50 -1.80
C ILE A 25 -6.23 6.33 -2.77
N LYS A 26 -6.87 6.42 -3.93
CA LYS A 26 -6.89 5.36 -4.94
C LYS A 26 -5.92 5.66 -6.09
N HIS A 27 -4.64 5.85 -5.77
CA HIS A 27 -3.61 6.06 -6.79
C HIS A 27 -2.86 4.76 -7.06
N ASN A 28 -3.01 4.23 -8.28
CA ASN A 28 -2.20 3.16 -8.87
C ASN A 28 -2.27 1.76 -8.24
N ALA A 29 -2.31 1.64 -6.93
CA ALA A 29 -2.44 0.39 -6.17
C ALA A 29 -2.97 0.71 -4.78
N THR A 30 -3.96 -0.04 -4.31
CA THR A 30 -4.45 0.06 -2.93
C THR A 30 -3.85 -1.05 -2.07
N PHE A 31 -3.57 -0.75 -0.81
CA PHE A 31 -3.02 -1.70 0.14
C PHE A 31 -3.94 -2.92 0.24
N ARG A 32 -5.24 -2.71 0.47
CA ARG A 32 -6.21 -3.79 0.58
C ARG A 32 -6.19 -4.72 -0.65
N THR A 33 -6.32 -4.17 -1.86
CA THR A 33 -6.40 -4.98 -3.09
C THR A 33 -5.10 -5.75 -3.34
N SER A 34 -3.95 -5.10 -3.21
CA SER A 34 -2.64 -5.72 -3.42
C SER A 34 -2.35 -6.85 -2.43
N GLN A 35 -2.75 -6.70 -1.16
CA GLN A 35 -2.55 -7.74 -0.16
C GLN A 35 -3.54 -8.90 -0.35
N ILE A 36 -4.82 -8.62 -0.66
CA ILE A 36 -5.80 -9.68 -0.92
C ILE A 36 -5.33 -10.53 -2.11
N GLU A 37 -4.94 -9.91 -3.22
CA GLU A 37 -4.41 -10.65 -4.38
C GLU A 37 -3.22 -11.53 -4.00
N ARG A 38 -2.25 -10.97 -3.26
CA ARG A 38 -1.08 -11.72 -2.79
C ARG A 38 -1.46 -12.96 -2.00
N PHE A 39 -2.32 -12.83 -0.99
CA PHE A 39 -2.65 -13.95 -0.11
C PHE A 39 -3.68 -14.92 -0.70
N CYS A 40 -4.53 -14.49 -1.64
CA CYS A 40 -5.35 -15.39 -2.46
C CYS A 40 -4.47 -16.32 -3.30
N ASN A 41 -3.43 -15.78 -3.94
CA ASN A 41 -2.48 -16.57 -4.74
C ASN A 41 -1.73 -17.60 -3.87
N ILE A 42 -1.33 -17.22 -2.65
CA ILE A 42 -0.66 -18.14 -1.71
C ILE A 42 -1.63 -19.18 -1.15
N GLY A 43 -2.86 -18.77 -0.80
CA GLY A 43 -3.88 -19.63 -0.21
C GLY A 43 -4.62 -20.55 -1.19
N GLY A 44 -4.35 -20.40 -2.49
CA GLY A 44 -5.08 -21.09 -3.55
C GLY A 44 -6.57 -20.77 -3.53
N VAL A 45 -6.94 -19.51 -3.30
CA VAL A 45 -8.33 -19.05 -3.23
C VAL A 45 -8.60 -18.09 -4.39
N ALA A 46 -9.81 -18.10 -4.91
CA ALA A 46 -10.26 -17.12 -5.90
C ALA A 46 -10.15 -15.70 -5.33
N ILE A 47 -9.68 -14.76 -6.15
CA ILE A 47 -9.64 -13.34 -5.80
C ILE A 47 -11.08 -12.81 -5.82
N PRO A 48 -11.52 -12.08 -4.78
CA PRO A 48 -12.85 -11.44 -4.75
C PRO A 48 -13.10 -10.53 -5.96
N LYS A 49 -14.34 -10.51 -6.46
CA LYS A 49 -14.70 -9.75 -7.68
C LYS A 49 -14.49 -8.24 -7.51
N ASP A 50 -14.78 -7.70 -6.32
CA ASP A 50 -14.59 -6.28 -6.00
C ASP A 50 -13.12 -5.85 -6.10
N VAL A 51 -12.20 -6.75 -5.72
CA VAL A 51 -10.75 -6.52 -5.82
C VAL A 51 -10.28 -6.54 -7.27
N THR A 52 -10.80 -7.48 -8.07
CA THR A 52 -10.49 -7.57 -9.50
C THR A 52 -10.98 -6.34 -10.26
N GLU A 53 -12.22 -5.90 -10.03
CA GLU A 53 -12.77 -4.70 -10.66
C GLU A 53 -12.01 -3.42 -10.27
N GLU A 54 -11.58 -3.30 -9.00
CA GLU A 54 -10.81 -2.14 -8.55
C GLU A 54 -9.42 -2.11 -9.20
N LYS A 55 -8.79 -3.28 -9.38
CA LYS A 55 -7.51 -3.42 -10.07
C LYS A 55 -7.60 -3.04 -11.54
N ASP A 56 -8.66 -3.47 -12.23
CA ASP A 56 -8.86 -3.14 -13.65
C ASP A 56 -9.01 -1.63 -13.85
N LYS A 57 -9.76 -0.96 -12.96
CA LYS A 57 -9.87 0.51 -12.95
C LYS A 57 -8.51 1.19 -12.72
N GLN A 58 -7.67 0.64 -11.82
CA GLN A 58 -6.33 1.16 -11.57
C GLN A 58 -5.39 0.96 -12.77
N LEU A 59 -5.48 -0.17 -13.48
CA LEU A 59 -4.69 -0.44 -14.70
C LEU A 59 -5.07 0.52 -15.82
N GLN A 60 -6.37 0.75 -16.03
CA GLN A 60 -6.86 1.72 -17.01
C GLN A 60 -6.33 3.14 -16.71
N ALA A 61 -6.36 3.57 -15.44
CA ALA A 61 -5.80 4.86 -15.03
C ALA A 61 -4.28 4.98 -15.23
N LYS A 62 -3.54 3.89 -14.99
CA LYS A 62 -2.07 3.84 -15.20
C LYS A 62 -1.69 4.01 -16.66
N ASN A 63 -2.39 3.33 -17.57
CA ASN A 63 -2.11 3.36 -19.00
C ASN A 63 -2.26 4.79 -19.58
N GLY A 64 -3.12 5.62 -18.99
CA GLY A 64 -3.24 7.04 -19.37
C GLY A 64 -2.11 7.93 -18.88
N THR A 65 -1.41 7.56 -17.79
CA THR A 65 -0.44 8.44 -17.11
C THR A 65 1.02 8.09 -17.42
N LEU A 66 1.33 6.81 -17.62
CA LEU A 66 2.69 6.32 -17.79
C LEU A 66 2.84 5.66 -19.16
N LYS A 67 3.43 6.38 -20.14
CA LYS A 67 3.91 5.79 -21.41
C LYS A 67 5.24 5.05 -21.22
N ILE A 68 5.36 4.30 -20.13
CA ILE A 68 6.59 3.58 -19.81
C ILE A 68 6.49 2.18 -20.41
N ASN A 69 7.37 1.88 -21.37
CA ASN A 69 7.48 0.54 -21.92
C ASN A 69 8.19 -0.37 -20.91
N THR A 70 7.41 -1.09 -20.13
CA THR A 70 7.89 -1.99 -19.06
C THR A 70 8.76 -3.12 -19.60
N ASP A 71 8.55 -3.55 -20.85
CA ASP A 71 9.35 -4.60 -21.49
C ASP A 71 10.76 -4.11 -21.84
N LYS A 72 10.91 -2.85 -22.26
CA LYS A 72 12.24 -2.23 -22.42
C LYS A 72 12.98 -2.11 -21.09
N ILE A 73 12.29 -1.69 -20.02
CA ILE A 73 12.90 -1.59 -18.69
C ILE A 73 13.33 -2.97 -18.20
N LYS A 74 12.47 -3.99 -18.31
CA LYS A 74 12.82 -5.36 -17.92
C LYS A 74 14.02 -5.86 -18.72
N LYS A 75 14.07 -5.60 -20.03
CA LYS A 75 15.24 -5.97 -20.84
C LYS A 75 16.50 -5.26 -20.37
N VAL A 76 16.46 -3.96 -20.05
CA VAL A 76 17.64 -3.22 -19.57
C VAL A 76 18.10 -3.69 -18.19
N ILE A 77 17.17 -3.93 -17.26
CA ILE A 77 17.47 -4.36 -15.90
C ILE A 77 17.92 -5.84 -15.85
N TYR A 78 17.28 -6.69 -16.66
CA TYR A 78 17.47 -8.15 -16.65
C TYR A 78 18.14 -8.66 -17.94
N SER A 79 19.01 -7.87 -18.57
CA SER A 79 19.70 -8.17 -19.85
C SER A 79 20.56 -9.44 -19.84
N LYS A 80 20.86 -10.01 -18.66
CA LYS A 80 21.66 -11.22 -18.52
C LYS A 80 20.71 -12.36 -18.16
N LYS A 81 20.71 -13.44 -18.97
CA LYS A 81 19.99 -14.71 -18.69
C LYS A 81 20.09 -15.02 -17.20
N GLU A 82 18.98 -14.85 -16.48
CA GLU A 82 18.91 -15.24 -15.09
C GLU A 82 19.00 -16.76 -15.03
N GLU A 83 20.09 -17.27 -14.46
CA GLU A 83 20.02 -18.54 -13.73
C GLU A 83 18.84 -18.41 -12.78
N LYS A 84 17.86 -19.33 -12.87
CA LYS A 84 16.66 -19.34 -12.04
C LYS A 84 17.06 -18.93 -10.63
N PRO A 85 16.55 -17.79 -10.12
CA PRO A 85 17.06 -17.29 -8.86
C PRO A 85 16.81 -18.36 -7.79
N ALA A 86 17.80 -18.54 -6.91
CA ALA A 86 17.71 -19.41 -5.74
C ALA A 86 16.33 -19.25 -5.09
N ASN A 87 15.78 -20.33 -4.55
CA ASN A 87 14.37 -20.50 -4.17
C ASN A 87 13.86 -19.59 -3.03
N TYR A 88 14.09 -18.27 -3.10
CA TYR A 88 13.74 -17.27 -2.09
C TYR A 88 12.24 -17.25 -1.81
N GLN A 89 11.42 -17.67 -2.78
CA GLN A 89 9.96 -17.70 -2.64
C GLN A 89 9.48 -18.72 -1.62
N LYS A 90 10.24 -19.80 -1.37
CA LYS A 90 9.88 -20.80 -0.35
C LYS A 90 10.13 -20.29 1.07
N ASP A 91 11.17 -19.49 1.28
CA ASP A 91 11.53 -18.97 2.61
C ASP A 91 10.70 -17.75 3.02
N ILE A 92 10.09 -17.02 2.08
CA ILE A 92 9.31 -15.81 2.39
C ILE A 92 7.94 -16.14 3.01
N PHE A 93 7.39 -17.34 2.77
CA PHE A 93 6.04 -17.72 3.19
C PHE A 93 6.03 -18.95 4.10
N THR A 94 6.87 -18.91 5.13
CA THR A 94 6.80 -19.86 6.25
C THR A 94 5.59 -19.58 7.14
N GLU A 95 5.17 -20.58 7.90
CA GLU A 95 4.04 -20.45 8.83
C GLU A 95 4.27 -19.36 9.87
N ASP A 96 5.48 -19.27 10.43
CA ASP A 96 5.84 -18.26 11.43
C ASP A 96 5.71 -16.85 10.88
N ILE A 97 6.19 -16.62 9.66
CA ILE A 97 6.10 -15.32 8.99
C ILE A 97 4.63 -14.97 8.77
N LEU A 98 3.81 -15.89 8.25
CA LEU A 98 2.39 -15.65 8.02
C LEU A 98 1.63 -15.38 9.34
N THR A 99 1.99 -16.09 10.41
CA THR A 99 1.41 -15.88 11.74
C THR A 99 1.75 -14.49 12.27
N GLN A 100 3.01 -14.07 12.12
CA GLN A 100 3.46 -12.73 12.51
C GLN A 100 2.81 -11.64 11.65
N GLN A 101 2.63 -11.88 10.35
CA GLN A 101 1.91 -10.97 9.47
C GLN A 101 0.44 -10.84 9.88
N TYR A 102 -0.25 -11.94 10.15
CA TYR A 102 -1.61 -11.92 10.66
C TYR A 102 -1.72 -11.13 11.96
N LYS A 103 -0.83 -11.37 12.93
CA LYS A 103 -0.78 -10.62 14.19
C LYS A 103 -0.59 -9.12 13.95
N SER A 104 0.29 -8.75 13.03
CA SER A 104 0.57 -7.35 12.68
C SER A 104 -0.65 -6.67 12.07
N LEU A 105 -1.29 -7.31 11.10
CA LEU A 105 -2.53 -6.84 10.48
C LEU A 105 -3.66 -6.70 11.50
N LYS A 106 -3.79 -7.68 12.41
CA LYS A 106 -4.79 -7.63 13.47
C LYS A 106 -4.57 -6.45 14.41
N ASN A 107 -3.32 -6.21 14.83
CA ASN A 107 -2.99 -5.05 15.65
C ASN A 107 -3.31 -3.71 14.96
N ILE A 108 -3.11 -3.62 13.64
CA ILE A 108 -3.46 -2.43 12.84
C ILE A 108 -4.98 -2.25 12.80
N TYR A 109 -5.72 -3.33 12.51
CA TYR A 109 -7.18 -3.31 12.45
C TYR A 109 -7.81 -2.90 13.79
N GLU A 110 -7.25 -3.38 14.89
CA GLU A 110 -7.72 -3.09 16.26
C GLU A 110 -7.19 -1.74 16.80
N SER A 111 -6.44 -0.97 15.99
CA SER A 111 -5.78 0.26 16.42
C SER A 111 -4.99 0.10 17.74
N LYS A 112 -4.39 -1.07 17.97
CA LYS A 112 -3.83 -1.47 19.28
C LYS A 112 -2.87 -0.43 19.85
N TRP A 113 -2.09 0.22 18.99
CA TRP A 113 -1.04 1.15 19.37
C TRP A 113 -1.50 2.61 19.47
N GLU A 114 -2.73 2.93 19.05
CA GLU A 114 -3.26 4.30 19.03
C GLU A 114 -3.19 4.95 20.41
N LYS A 115 -3.47 4.18 21.47
CA LYS A 115 -3.44 4.67 22.85
C LYS A 115 -2.03 4.89 23.41
N TYR A 116 -1.03 4.19 22.86
CA TYR A 116 0.36 4.25 23.33
C TYR A 116 1.12 5.43 22.73
N TYR A 117 0.72 5.88 21.54
CA TYR A 117 1.33 7.00 20.86
C TYR A 117 0.31 8.12 20.72
N LYS A 118 0.09 8.87 21.81
CA LYS A 118 -0.72 10.09 21.74
C LYS A 118 -0.11 11.01 20.70
N ILE A 119 -0.89 11.33 19.68
CA ILE A 119 -0.52 12.31 18.66
C ILE A 119 -0.57 13.69 19.34
N ASP A 120 0.55 14.09 19.91
CA ASP A 120 0.68 15.35 20.64
C ASP A 120 0.87 16.54 19.67
N LYS A 121 0.68 17.77 20.17
CA LYS A 121 0.85 19.02 19.43
C LYS A 121 2.20 19.11 18.72
N LYS A 122 3.25 18.52 19.29
CA LYS A 122 4.58 18.45 18.66
C LYS A 122 4.57 17.72 17.31
N LEU A 123 3.72 16.68 17.16
CA LEU A 123 3.56 15.92 15.93
C LEU A 123 2.52 16.55 14.99
N LEU A 124 1.52 17.26 15.51
CA LEU A 124 0.48 17.90 14.68
C LEU A 124 0.86 19.28 14.17
N VAL A 125 1.71 19.99 14.91
CA VAL A 125 2.07 21.39 14.69
C VAL A 125 3.59 21.49 14.73
N PRO A 126 4.29 21.15 13.64
CA PRO A 126 5.74 21.21 13.62
C PRO A 126 6.16 22.67 13.77
N LYS A 127 7.14 22.94 14.64
CA LYS A 127 7.56 24.31 15.00
C LYS A 127 7.89 25.21 13.81
N GLY A 128 8.37 24.63 12.70
CA GLY A 128 8.71 25.39 11.49
C GLY A 128 7.53 25.66 10.55
N ASN A 129 6.44 24.88 10.62
CA ASN A 129 5.29 25.07 9.75
C ASN A 129 3.99 24.55 10.41
N PRO A 130 3.30 25.40 11.19
CA PRO A 130 2.11 25.00 11.94
C PRO A 130 0.96 24.46 11.07
N ASN A 131 0.88 24.90 9.81
CA ASN A 131 -0.21 24.55 8.89
C ASN A 131 0.11 23.33 8.02
N TYR A 132 1.30 22.75 8.13
CA TYR A 132 1.78 21.66 7.29
C TYR A 132 0.84 20.44 7.29
N TYR A 133 0.46 19.95 8.49
CA TYR A 133 -0.46 18.82 8.60
C TYR A 133 -1.87 19.17 8.19
N HIS A 134 -2.33 20.40 8.45
CA HIS A 134 -3.63 20.85 8.00
C HIS A 134 -3.74 20.79 6.46
N ARG A 135 -2.69 21.22 5.74
CA ARG A 135 -2.62 21.03 4.29
C ARG A 135 -2.68 19.55 3.91
N LEU A 136 -1.78 18.73 4.44
CA LEU A 136 -1.72 17.30 4.10
C LEU A 136 -3.05 16.60 4.36
N MET A 137 -3.71 16.92 5.48
CA MET A 137 -5.02 16.37 5.81
C MET A 137 -6.11 16.91 4.91
N THR A 138 -6.05 18.17 4.48
CA THR A 138 -7.00 18.75 3.53
C THR A 138 -6.87 18.10 2.16
N ASP A 139 -5.64 17.89 1.68
CA ASP A 139 -5.36 17.19 0.42
C ASP A 139 -5.83 15.74 0.51
N LEU A 140 -5.52 15.05 1.61
CA LEU A 140 -5.91 13.65 1.84
C LEU A 140 -7.43 13.48 1.96
N ASN A 141 -8.12 14.37 2.68
CA ASN A 141 -9.57 14.35 2.84
C ASN A 141 -10.30 14.68 1.53
N LYS A 142 -9.67 15.46 0.64
CA LYS A 142 -10.18 15.77 -0.71
C LYS A 142 -9.65 14.81 -1.78
N GLY A 143 -9.13 13.65 -1.38
CA GLY A 143 -8.72 12.57 -2.29
C GLY A 143 -7.56 12.94 -3.22
N GLY A 144 -6.67 13.86 -2.80
CA GLY A 144 -5.54 14.33 -3.60
C GLY A 144 -5.94 15.22 -4.79
N GLN A 145 -7.19 15.71 -4.83
CA GLN A 145 -7.69 16.52 -5.95
C GLN A 145 -7.35 18.01 -5.84
N VAL A 146 -6.97 18.50 -4.66
CA VAL A 146 -6.51 19.88 -4.49
C VAL A 146 -5.02 19.93 -4.77
N LYS A 147 -4.66 20.53 -5.91
CA LYS A 147 -3.28 20.90 -6.21
C LYS A 147 -3.08 22.34 -5.77
N GLU A 148 -2.18 22.60 -4.83
CA GLU A 148 -1.69 23.96 -4.63
C GLU A 148 -1.07 24.47 -5.93
N GLY A 149 -1.36 25.72 -6.30
CA GLY A 149 -0.68 26.35 -7.43
C GLY A 149 0.83 26.41 -7.19
N LEU A 150 1.62 26.18 -8.24
CA LEU A 150 3.09 26.14 -8.16
C LEU A 150 3.69 27.36 -7.45
N PHE A 151 3.05 28.52 -7.60
CA PHE A 151 3.45 29.77 -6.93
C PHE A 151 3.28 29.73 -5.41
N THR A 152 2.17 29.15 -4.92
CA THR A 152 1.90 29.00 -3.47
C THR A 152 2.89 28.04 -2.83
N ALA A 153 3.20 26.93 -3.52
CA ALA A 153 4.20 25.97 -3.06
C ALA A 153 5.60 26.61 -3.02
N PHE A 154 5.97 27.37 -4.06
CA PHE A 154 7.25 28.08 -4.13
C PHE A 154 7.38 29.16 -3.05
N LYS A 155 6.33 29.96 -2.83
CA LYS A 155 6.27 30.95 -1.74
C LYS A 155 6.46 30.28 -0.38
N THR A 156 5.77 29.17 -0.12
CA THR A 156 5.88 28.41 1.13
C THR A 156 7.30 27.92 1.40
N ILE A 157 8.01 27.46 0.37
CA ILE A 157 9.41 27.00 0.49
C ILE A 157 10.34 28.16 0.85
N LEU A 158 10.15 29.32 0.22
CA LEU A 158 10.99 30.50 0.41
C LEU A 158 10.74 31.22 1.74
N THR A 159 9.48 31.36 2.15
CA THR A 159 9.11 32.17 3.32
C THR A 159 9.05 31.35 4.60
N GLY A 160 8.90 30.02 4.50
CA GLY A 160 8.57 29.15 5.64
C GLY A 160 7.23 29.50 6.30
N LYS A 161 6.46 30.42 5.70
CA LYS A 161 5.22 30.97 6.23
C LYS A 161 4.10 30.67 5.25
N TYR A 162 3.01 30.15 5.81
CA TYR A 162 1.69 30.22 5.19
C TYR A 162 1.09 31.60 5.46
#